data_AF-A0A1Q3R6U4-F1
#
_entry.id   AF-A0A1Q3R6U4-F1
#
_cell.length_a   1.000
_cell.length_b   1.000
_cell.length_c   1.000
_cell.angle_alpha   90.00
_cell.angle_beta   90.00
_cell.angle_gamma   90.00
#
_symmetry.space_group_name_H-M   'P 1'
#
loop_
_entity.id
_entity.type
_entity.pdbx_description
1 polymer ?
#
loop_
_entity_poly.entity_id
_entity_poly.type
_entity_poly.pdbx_seq_one_letter_code
_entity_poly.pdbx_strand_id
1 'polypeptide(L)'
;MEGSELVSLLHVLRDPLSVHLYLLLLVQMQYSDGHFLGTYARLMDLMTPPKPERGRRRAGPTYKQLRNALESLVSAGMVRRDERNAEQGQLRLWLASRKKSKKTA
;
A
#
# COMPACT_ATOMS: atom_id res chain seq x y z
N MET A 1 16.54 -7.91 7.07
CA MET A 1 15.16 -8.07 6.57
C MET A 1 14.51 -6.77 6.11
N GLU A 2 14.92 -5.60 6.63
CA GLU A 2 14.52 -4.31 6.03
C GLU A 2 15.11 -4.11 4.62
N GLY A 3 16.32 -4.62 4.39
CA GLY A 3 16.98 -4.56 3.08
C GLY A 3 16.23 -5.26 1.94
N SER A 4 15.49 -6.35 2.20
CA SER A 4 14.74 -7.05 1.13
C SER A 4 13.50 -6.29 0.67
N GLU A 5 12.81 -5.59 1.59
CA GLU A 5 11.65 -4.75 1.22
C GLU A 5 12.09 -3.54 0.41
N LEU A 6 13.16 -2.85 0.84
CA LEU A 6 13.70 -1.71 0.11
C LEU A 6 14.24 -2.12 -1.26
N VAL A 7 14.85 -3.30 -1.39
CA VAL A 7 15.25 -3.85 -2.69
C VAL A 7 14.02 -4.13 -3.57
N SER A 8 12.97 -4.77 -3.06
CA SER A 8 11.75 -4.99 -3.84
C SER A 8 11.11 -3.68 -4.30
N LEU A 9 11.04 -2.67 -3.42
CA LEU A 9 10.45 -1.38 -3.74
C LEU A 9 11.29 -0.56 -4.74
N LEU A 10 12.58 -0.41 -4.46
CA LEU A 10 13.47 0.51 -5.17
C LEU A 10 14.19 -0.13 -6.35
N HIS A 11 14.42 -1.45 -6.35
CA HIS A 11 15.13 -2.15 -7.42
C HIS A 11 14.25 -3.05 -8.28
N VAL A 12 13.17 -3.64 -7.74
CA VAL A 12 12.27 -4.51 -8.52
C VAL A 12 11.10 -3.71 -9.09
N LEU A 13 10.31 -3.07 -8.23
CA LEU A 13 9.12 -2.33 -8.67
C LEU A 13 9.47 -1.00 -9.34
N ARG A 14 10.42 -0.23 -8.77
CA ARG A 14 10.89 1.07 -9.30
C ARG A 14 9.78 2.08 -9.60
N ASP A 15 8.60 1.88 -9.03
CA ASP A 15 7.43 2.72 -9.24
C ASP A 15 7.16 3.58 -8.00
N PRO A 16 7.26 4.92 -8.08
CA PRO A 16 7.08 5.80 -6.93
C PRO A 16 5.67 5.70 -6.34
N LEU A 17 4.65 5.36 -7.15
CA LEU A 17 3.29 5.21 -6.65
C LEU A 17 3.14 3.96 -5.78
N SER A 18 3.71 2.83 -6.22
CA SER A 18 3.77 1.59 -5.45
C SER A 18 4.53 1.77 -4.14
N VAL A 19 5.63 2.52 -4.14
CA VAL A 19 6.37 2.89 -2.93
C VAL A 19 5.49 3.70 -1.97
N HIS A 20 4.85 4.75 -2.46
CA HIS A 20 3.95 5.57 -1.65
C HIS A 20 2.79 4.74 -1.08
N LEU A 21 2.14 3.91 -1.90
CA LEU A 21 1.05 3.04 -1.46
C LEU A 21 1.52 2.07 -0.36
N TYR A 22 2.67 1.43 -0.55
CA TYR A 22 3.22 0.51 0.45
C TYR A 22 3.50 1.20 1.78
N LEU A 23 4.13 2.39 1.76
CA LEU A 23 4.41 3.16 2.97
C LEU A 23 3.13 3.61 3.67
N LEU A 24 2.12 4.04 2.93
CA LEU A 24 0.82 4.38 3.50
C LEU A 24 0.19 3.17 4.20
N LEU A 25 0.18 2.00 3.55
CA LEU A 25 -0.35 0.76 4.13
C LEU A 25 0.45 0.33 5.35
N LEU A 26 1.79 0.48 5.32
CA LEU A 26 2.67 0.21 6.46
C LEU A 26 2.26 1.03 7.68
N VAL A 27 2.08 2.34 7.50
CA VAL A 27 1.67 3.24 8.59
C VAL A 27 0.26 2.91 9.06
N GLN A 28 -0.70 2.73 8.16
CA GLN A 28 -2.10 2.44 8.52
C GLN A 28 -2.24 1.12 9.30
N MET A 29 -1.54 0.07 8.87
CA MET A 29 -1.64 -1.26 9.48
C MET A 29 -0.81 -1.42 10.75
N GLN A 30 0.14 -0.52 11.02
CA GLN A 30 0.92 -0.53 12.26
C GLN A 30 0.06 -0.15 13.48
N TYR A 31 -0.95 0.70 13.28
CA TYR A 31 -1.84 1.18 14.35
C TYR A 31 -3.22 0.50 14.37
N SER A 32 -3.62 -0.18 13.29
CA SER A 32 -4.87 -0.95 13.21
C SER A 32 -4.65 -2.42 13.57
N ASP A 33 -5.69 -3.26 13.46
CA ASP A 33 -5.69 -4.72 13.68
C ASP A 33 -4.79 -5.52 12.71
N GLY A 34 -3.66 -4.95 12.26
CA GLY A 34 -2.68 -5.57 11.37
C GLY A 34 -3.15 -5.72 9.92
N HIS A 35 -4.26 -5.06 9.56
CA HIS A 35 -4.82 -5.12 8.21
C HIS A 35 -5.54 -3.82 7.84
N PHE A 36 -5.60 -3.54 6.55
CA PHE A 36 -6.38 -2.44 6.00
C PHE A 36 -7.72 -2.98 5.53
N LEU A 37 -8.80 -2.34 5.97
CA LEU A 37 -10.15 -2.59 5.50
C LEU A 37 -10.73 -1.26 4.96
N GLY A 38 -11.05 -1.21 3.67
CA GLY A 38 -11.52 0.02 3.04
C GLY A 38 -11.91 -0.17 1.58
N THR A 39 -11.80 0.89 0.78
CA THR A 39 -12.10 0.89 -0.66
C THR A 39 -10.98 1.57 -1.44
N TYR A 40 -10.96 1.40 -2.77
CA TYR A 40 -10.05 2.17 -3.62
C TYR A 40 -10.26 3.68 -3.49
N ALA A 41 -11.51 4.13 -3.31
CA ALA A 41 -11.82 5.55 -3.07
C ALA A 41 -11.13 6.06 -1.81
N ARG A 42 -11.19 5.30 -0.71
CA ARG A 42 -10.53 5.67 0.54
C ARG A 42 -9.00 5.75 0.38
N LEU A 43 -8.40 4.81 -0.36
CA LEU A 43 -6.97 4.85 -0.65
C LEU A 43 -6.58 6.05 -1.51
N MET A 44 -7.37 6.38 -2.55
CA MET A 44 -7.14 7.57 -3.37
C MET A 44 -7.19 8.84 -2.51
N ASP A 45 -8.17 8.96 -1.61
CA ASP A 45 -8.28 10.10 -0.71
C ASP A 45 -7.08 10.24 0.22
N LEU A 46 -6.64 9.13 0.84
CA LEU A 46 -5.48 9.09 1.73
C LEU A 46 -4.17 9.43 1.02
N MET A 47 -4.03 9.04 -0.25
CA MET A 47 -2.85 9.36 -1.06
C MET A 47 -2.94 10.74 -1.72
N THR A 48 -4.08 11.42 -1.64
CA THR A 48 -4.24 12.76 -2.18
C THR A 48 -3.77 13.79 -1.15
N PRO A 49 -2.72 14.57 -1.41
CA PRO A 49 -2.20 15.53 -0.45
C PRO A 49 -3.28 16.56 -0.06
N PRO A 50 -3.23 17.10 1.17
CA PRO A 50 -4.19 18.12 1.59
C PRO A 50 -4.10 19.38 0.72
N LYS A 51 -5.17 20.19 0.71
CA LYS A 51 -5.16 21.46 -0.01
C LYS A 51 -4.14 22.41 0.66
N PRO A 52 -3.19 22.98 -0.08
CA PRO A 52 -2.26 23.96 0.49
C PRO A 52 -3.00 25.26 0.86
N GLU A 53 -2.43 26.03 1.77
CA GLU A 53 -2.97 27.35 2.17
C GLU A 53 -3.09 28.31 0.99
N ARG A 54 -2.17 28.19 0.01
CA ARG A 54 -2.17 28.97 -1.22
C ARG A 54 -1.93 28.07 -2.43
N GLY A 55 -2.60 28.40 -3.53
CA GLY A 55 -2.45 27.70 -4.81
C GLY A 55 -3.36 26.48 -5.00
N ARG A 56 -3.14 25.75 -6.09
CA ARG A 56 -3.96 24.61 -6.49
C ARG A 56 -3.52 23.34 -5.77
N ARG A 57 -4.50 22.56 -5.29
CA ARG A 57 -4.26 21.21 -4.73
C ARG A 57 -3.68 20.29 -5.82
N ARG A 58 -2.62 19.56 -5.49
CA ARG A 58 -2.09 18.51 -6.36
C ARG A 58 -3.09 17.36 -6.45
N ALA A 59 -3.33 16.87 -7.66
CA ALA A 59 -4.20 15.73 -7.88
C ALA A 59 -3.61 14.45 -7.24
N GLY A 60 -4.48 13.63 -6.69
CA GLY A 60 -4.14 12.29 -6.21
C GLY A 60 -4.04 11.28 -7.34
N PRO A 61 -3.70 10.02 -7.03
CA PRO A 61 -3.69 8.95 -8.01
C PRO A 61 -5.09 8.65 -8.51
N THR A 62 -5.19 8.29 -9.79
CA THR A 62 -6.44 7.76 -10.37
C THR A 62 -6.69 6.31 -9.93
N TYR A 63 -7.94 5.85 -10.06
CA TYR A 63 -8.30 4.47 -9.76
C TYR A 63 -7.43 3.45 -10.52
N LYS A 64 -7.20 3.67 -11.82
CA LYS A 64 -6.41 2.76 -12.67
C LYS A 64 -4.95 2.71 -12.21
N GLN A 65 -4.35 3.85 -11.91
CA GLN A 65 -2.97 3.91 -11.41
C GLN A 65 -2.84 3.21 -10.05
N LEU A 66 -3.79 3.44 -9.15
CA LEU A 66 -3.80 2.83 -7.83
C LEU A 66 -4.00 1.31 -7.90
N ARG A 67 -4.93 0.86 -8.75
CA ARG A 67 -5.16 -0.57 -9.00
C ARG A 67 -3.90 -1.25 -9.53
N ASN A 68 -3.25 -0.67 -10.52
CA ASN A 68 -2.01 -1.22 -11.09
C ASN A 68 -0.89 -1.28 -10.04
N ALA A 69 -0.71 -0.22 -9.25
CA ALA A 69 0.28 -0.20 -8.17
C ALA A 69 0.01 -1.28 -7.11
N LEU A 70 -1.26 -1.48 -6.74
CA LEU A 70 -1.64 -2.54 -5.81
C LEU A 70 -1.38 -3.94 -6.41
N GLU A 71 -1.71 -4.15 -7.69
CA GLU A 71 -1.42 -5.41 -8.39
C GLU A 71 0.09 -5.70 -8.48
N SER A 72 0.92 -4.67 -8.69
CA SER A 72 2.38 -4.78 -8.64
C SER A 72 2.90 -5.17 -7.26
N LEU A 73 2.37 -4.57 -6.18
CA LEU A 73 2.74 -4.93 -4.82
C LEU A 73 2.31 -6.35 -4.44
N VAL A 74 1.14 -6.79 -4.91
CA VAL A 74 0.67 -8.17 -4.73
C VAL A 74 1.55 -9.16 -5.49
N SER A 75 1.85 -8.86 -6.75
CA SER A 75 2.74 -9.67 -7.59
C SER A 75 4.16 -9.78 -7.02
N ALA A 76 4.67 -8.70 -6.42
CA ALA A 76 5.96 -8.70 -5.73
C ALA A 76 5.92 -9.40 -4.36
N GLY A 77 4.77 -9.95 -3.96
CA GLY A 77 4.60 -10.65 -2.68
C GLY A 77 4.72 -9.73 -1.46
N MET A 78 4.54 -8.41 -1.64
CA MET A 78 4.66 -7.41 -0.57
C MET A 78 3.32 -7.17 0.14
N VAL A 79 2.22 -7.32 -0.59
CA VAL A 79 0.86 -7.14 -0.08
C VAL A 79 0.05 -8.39 -0.40
N ARG A 80 -0.75 -8.84 0.55
CA ARG A 80 -1.76 -9.88 0.34
C ARG A 80 -3.14 -9.22 0.27
N ARG A 81 -3.93 -9.58 -0.72
CA ARG A 81 -5.31 -9.13 -0.90
C ARG A 81 -6.28 -10.28 -0.68
N ASP A 82 -7.37 -10.05 0.06
CA ASP A 82 -8.51 -10.96 0.08
C ASP A 82 -9.38 -10.71 -1.14
N GLU A 83 -9.76 -11.76 -1.84
CA GLU A 83 -10.61 -11.66 -3.03
C GLU A 83 -12.09 -11.83 -2.70
N ARG A 84 -12.41 -12.33 -1.50
CA ARG A 84 -13.78 -12.68 -1.10
C ARG A 84 -14.79 -11.51 -1.14
N ASN A 85 -14.32 -10.28 -0.92
CA ASN A 85 -15.18 -9.08 -0.93
C ASN A 85 -14.83 -8.11 -2.08
N ALA A 86 -13.99 -8.53 -3.03
CA ALA A 86 -13.55 -7.68 -4.13
C ALA A 86 -14.74 -7.25 -5.02
N GLU A 87 -15.74 -8.12 -5.18
CA GLU A 87 -16.96 -7.85 -5.95
C GLU A 87 -17.83 -6.75 -5.32
N GLN A 88 -17.73 -6.53 -4.01
CA GLN A 88 -18.42 -5.47 -3.28
C GLN A 88 -17.61 -4.16 -3.25
N GLY A 89 -16.49 -4.08 -3.97
CA GLY A 89 -15.59 -2.93 -3.98
C GLY A 89 -14.80 -2.75 -2.68
N GLN A 90 -14.83 -3.73 -1.79
CA GLN A 90 -14.12 -3.71 -0.52
C GLN A 90 -12.72 -4.30 -0.67
N LEU A 91 -11.74 -3.58 -0.16
CA LEU A 91 -10.34 -3.98 -0.08
C LEU A 91 -10.02 -4.42 1.33
N ARG A 92 -9.65 -5.69 1.46
CA ARG A 92 -9.03 -6.23 2.65
C ARG A 92 -7.59 -6.60 2.33
N LEU A 93 -6.64 -5.88 2.92
CA LEU A 93 -5.21 -5.99 2.61
C LEU A 93 -4.41 -6.31 3.87
N TRP A 94 -3.36 -7.10 3.70
CA TRP A 94 -2.33 -7.33 4.71
C TRP A 94 -0.97 -7.08 4.10
N LEU A 95 -0.04 -6.57 4.90
CA LEU A 95 1.37 -6.61 4.52
C LEU A 95 1.85 -8.06 4.58
N ALA A 96 2.68 -8.46 3.63
CA ALA A 96 3.38 -9.72 3.74
C ALA A 96 4.19 -9.69 5.03
N SER A 97 4.04 -10.72 5.85
CA SER A 97 4.69 -10.80 7.15
C SER A 97 6.19 -10.58 6.99
N ARG A 98 6.71 -9.49 7.59
CA ARG A 98 8.10 -9.43 8.04
C ARG A 98 8.29 -10.61 8.95
N LYS A 99 8.78 -11.75 8.46
CA LYS A 99 9.15 -12.87 9.34
C LYS A 99 10.02 -12.24 10.42
N LYS A 100 9.56 -12.14 11.66
CA LYS A 100 10.46 -11.74 12.74
C LYS A 100 11.58 -12.76 12.67
N SER A 101 12.82 -12.30 12.53
CA SER A 101 13.96 -13.20 12.71
C SER A 101 13.69 -13.84 14.06
N LYS A 102 13.56 -15.17 14.10
CA LYS A 102 13.60 -15.87 15.37
C LYS A 102 14.93 -15.42 15.95
N LYS A 103 14.90 -14.60 17.00
CA LYS A 103 16.08 -14.43 17.85
C LYS A 103 16.47 -15.85 18.23
N THR A 104 17.55 -16.34 17.66
CA THR A 104 18.31 -17.45 18.20
C THR A 104 18.69 -17.01 19.61
N ALA A 105 17.96 -17.56 20.58
CA ALA A 105 18.39 -17.58 21.97
C ALA A 105 19.55 -18.57 22.10
#